data_AF-A0A660Z7S9-F1
#
_entry.id   AF-A0A660Z7S9-F1
#
_cell.length_a   1.000
_cell.length_b   1.000
_cell.length_c   1.000
_cell.angle_alpha   90.00
_cell.angle_beta   90.00
_cell.angle_gamma   90.00
#
_symmetry.space_group_name_H-M   'P 1'
#
loop_
_entity.id
_entity.type
_entity.pdbx_description
1 polymer ?
#
loop_
_entity_poly.entity_id
_entity_poly.type
_entity_poly.pdbx_seq_one_letter_code
_entity_poly.pdbx_strand_id
1 'polypeptide(L)'
;MKVSRKWLILAVFFLVINMAIATQYAITKVDYEYYIVHPSNAHIRYIGSDNSSDNIRVLRIAGSNNSSVSVKIVIGNYTTNQSIYYSAAFGIVNEEKFPIKITHINVSSLNYTYIKIWLHGDRDANAADNTSDNSSVLMWDNNTLVNASNTTAWILAAGDNDPGDMCYNVSDRTNCSINTTWDEIAHVRYSLNNTNAVSNISDFVWVQVGIEIPHIVDKMGIHAGTIWIHFESDYD
;
A
#
# COMPACT_ATOMS: atom_id res chain seq x y z
N MET A 1 34.84 45.46 -32.89
CA MET A 1 35.64 44.40 -32.25
C MET A 1 35.32 43.06 -32.90
N LYS A 2 36.30 42.36 -33.50
CA LYS A 2 36.09 40.98 -33.97
C LYS A 2 36.21 40.06 -32.76
N VAL A 3 35.09 39.50 -32.31
CA VAL A 3 35.09 38.49 -31.24
C VAL A 3 35.89 37.30 -31.75
N SER A 4 36.99 36.97 -31.06
CA SER A 4 37.85 35.88 -31.51
C SER A 4 37.13 34.55 -31.28
N ARG A 5 37.30 33.60 -32.21
CA ARG A 5 36.66 32.27 -32.16
C ARG A 5 36.89 31.54 -30.82
N LYS A 6 38.01 31.85 -30.14
CA LYS A 6 38.38 31.32 -28.82
C LYS A 6 37.47 31.84 -27.69
N TRP A 7 37.06 33.11 -27.73
CA TRP A 7 36.13 33.69 -26.75
C TRP A 7 34.71 33.16 -26.91
N LEU A 8 34.29 32.90 -28.15
CA LEU A 8 32.97 32.36 -28.44
C LEU A 8 32.82 30.92 -27.93
N ILE A 9 33.87 30.10 -28.07
CA ILE A 9 33.89 28.73 -27.51
C ILE A 9 33.80 28.76 -25.99
N LEU A 10 34.53 29.66 -25.33
CA LEU A 10 34.49 29.78 -23.87
C LEU A 10 33.09 30.17 -23.36
N ALA A 11 32.42 31.10 -24.05
CA ALA A 11 31.07 31.53 -23.73
C ALA A 11 30.03 30.41 -23.91
N VAL A 12 30.14 29.62 -24.99
CA VAL A 12 29.29 28.44 -25.21
C VAL A 12 29.55 27.38 -24.15
N PHE A 13 30.79 27.16 -23.75
CA PHE A 13 31.14 26.20 -22.69
C PHE A 13 30.55 26.60 -21.34
N PHE A 14 30.61 27.89 -20.97
CA PHE A 14 29.94 28.41 -19.78
C PHE A 14 28.41 28.30 -19.85
N LEU A 15 27.81 28.52 -21.02
CA LEU A 15 26.37 28.35 -21.21
C LEU A 15 25.95 26.87 -21.03
N VAL A 16 26.69 25.94 -21.65
CA VAL A 16 26.42 24.50 -21.54
C VAL A 16 26.67 24.00 -20.12
N ILE A 17 27.70 24.47 -19.41
CA ILE A 17 27.91 24.13 -18.00
C ILE A 17 26.78 24.68 -17.13
N ASN A 18 26.33 25.92 -17.33
CA ASN A 18 25.18 26.46 -16.58
C ASN A 18 23.88 25.72 -16.90
N MET A 19 23.65 25.35 -18.17
CA MET A 19 22.50 24.54 -18.56
C MET A 19 22.57 23.11 -18.01
N ALA A 20 23.75 22.50 -17.94
CA ALA A 20 23.97 21.16 -17.38
C ALA A 20 23.84 21.14 -15.86
N ILE A 21 24.39 22.14 -15.16
CA ILE A 21 24.13 22.36 -13.73
C ILE A 21 22.64 22.63 -13.52
N ALA A 22 21.97 23.26 -14.49
CA ALA A 22 20.53 23.45 -14.48
C ALA A 22 19.67 22.24 -14.92
N THR A 23 20.27 21.17 -15.43
CA THR A 23 19.57 19.90 -15.71
C THR A 23 19.84 18.84 -14.65
N GLN A 24 20.85 19.05 -13.79
CA GLN A 24 20.95 18.44 -12.47
C GLN A 24 20.15 19.25 -11.41
N TYR A 25 18.99 19.78 -11.79
CA TYR A 25 18.07 20.35 -10.80
C TYR A 25 17.60 19.24 -9.88
N ALA A 26 17.66 19.52 -8.58
CA ALA A 26 17.14 18.68 -7.51
C ALA A 26 15.80 18.05 -7.92
N ILE A 27 15.80 16.76 -8.23
CA ILE A 27 14.58 15.98 -8.32
C ILE A 27 14.01 15.98 -6.90
N THR A 28 13.03 16.85 -6.69
CA THR A 28 12.46 17.05 -5.36
C THR A 28 11.47 15.91 -5.17
N LYS A 29 11.79 15.01 -4.23
CA LYS A 29 11.05 13.78 -4.02
C LYS A 29 9.94 13.98 -2.99
N VAL A 30 8.86 13.23 -3.18
CA VAL A 30 7.74 13.10 -2.24
C VAL A 30 7.80 11.71 -1.65
N ASP A 31 7.85 11.62 -0.33
CA ASP A 31 8.04 10.38 0.41
C ASP A 31 6.73 10.01 1.12
N TYR A 32 6.41 8.71 1.21
CA TYR A 32 5.14 8.25 1.78
C TYR A 32 5.34 7.18 2.86
N GLU A 33 4.86 7.47 4.07
CA GLU A 33 4.89 6.54 5.21
C GLU A 33 3.59 6.61 6.02
N TYR A 34 2.86 5.50 6.13
CA TYR A 34 1.60 5.46 6.88
C TYR A 34 1.60 4.32 7.90
N TYR A 35 1.10 4.60 9.10
CA TYR A 35 0.90 3.58 10.13
C TYR A 35 -0.47 2.94 10.00
N ILE A 36 -0.56 1.63 10.19
CA ILE A 36 -1.81 0.89 10.28
C ILE A 36 -2.14 0.66 11.75
N VAL A 37 -3.34 1.05 12.18
CA VAL A 37 -3.79 0.76 13.53
C VAL A 37 -4.26 -0.69 13.61
N HIS A 38 -3.58 -1.46 14.46
CA HIS A 38 -3.99 -2.84 14.75
C HIS A 38 -5.14 -2.83 15.77
N PRO A 39 -6.25 -3.56 15.52
CA PRO A 39 -7.29 -3.72 16.52
C PRO A 39 -6.74 -4.45 17.75
N SER A 40 -6.92 -3.91 18.95
CA SER A 40 -6.27 -4.45 20.17
C SER A 40 -6.83 -5.79 20.64
N ASN A 41 -8.06 -6.14 20.23
CA ASN A 41 -8.81 -7.32 20.69
C ASN A 41 -9.28 -8.21 19.54
N ALA A 42 -8.74 -8.03 18.33
CA ALA A 42 -9.10 -8.87 17.19
C ALA A 42 -7.86 -9.59 16.65
N HIS A 43 -8.02 -10.88 16.36
CA HIS A 43 -7.03 -11.73 15.71
C HIS A 43 -7.09 -11.45 14.20
N ILE A 44 -6.62 -10.27 13.82
CA ILE A 44 -6.42 -9.87 12.43
C ILE A 44 -4.92 -9.87 12.17
N ARG A 45 -4.50 -10.43 11.05
CA ARG A 45 -3.10 -10.42 10.64
C ARG A 45 -2.93 -9.63 9.36
N TYR A 46 -1.88 -8.82 9.30
CA TYR A 46 -1.45 -8.14 8.10
C TYR A 46 -0.22 -8.84 7.52
N ILE A 47 -0.24 -9.14 6.23
CA ILE A 47 0.86 -9.79 5.52
C ILE A 47 1.36 -8.92 4.37
N GLY A 48 2.66 -8.92 4.10
CA GLY A 48 3.24 -8.22 2.94
C GLY A 48 3.03 -8.99 1.63
N SER A 49 3.19 -8.30 0.51
CA SER A 49 3.37 -8.91 -0.81
C SER A 49 4.33 -8.08 -1.65
N ASP A 50 3.93 -6.88 -2.06
CA ASP A 50 4.72 -6.10 -3.00
C ASP A 50 5.97 -5.49 -2.35
N ASN A 51 6.97 -5.21 -3.18
CA ASN A 51 8.18 -4.51 -2.77
C ASN A 51 8.09 -3.02 -3.09
N SER A 52 8.58 -2.21 -2.17
CA SER A 52 8.81 -0.79 -2.36
C SER A 52 10.03 -0.53 -3.24
N SER A 53 10.31 0.73 -3.52
CA SER A 53 11.44 1.18 -4.35
C SER A 53 12.84 0.76 -3.85
N ASP A 54 12.95 0.35 -2.58
CA ASP A 54 14.18 -0.15 -1.95
C ASP A 54 14.30 -1.69 -1.99
N ASN A 55 13.42 -2.38 -2.72
CA ASN A 55 13.32 -3.85 -2.82
C ASN A 55 12.95 -4.56 -1.50
N ILE A 56 12.49 -3.83 -0.49
CA ILE A 56 11.91 -4.39 0.75
C ILE A 56 10.39 -4.30 0.64
N ARG A 57 9.66 -5.22 1.30
CA ARG A 57 8.19 -5.22 1.31
C ARG A 57 7.60 -3.85 1.64
N VAL A 58 6.47 -3.51 1.03
CA VAL A 58 5.74 -2.26 1.34
C VAL A 58 5.27 -2.28 2.79
N LEU A 59 4.65 -3.38 3.23
CA LEU A 59 4.31 -3.61 4.64
C LEU A 59 5.56 -3.91 5.47
N ARG A 60 5.74 -3.21 6.59
CA ARG A 60 6.88 -3.36 7.49
C ARG A 60 6.46 -3.17 8.93
N ILE A 61 7.30 -3.65 9.84
CA ILE A 61 7.23 -3.26 11.25
C ILE A 61 8.07 -2.00 11.50
N ALA A 62 7.52 -1.07 12.27
CA ALA A 62 8.23 0.03 12.89
C ALA A 62 8.26 -0.16 14.42
N GLY A 63 9.45 -0.01 15.00
CA GLY A 63 9.69 -0.13 16.44
C GLY A 63 10.75 -1.18 16.78
N SER A 64 11.13 -1.26 18.06
CA SER A 64 11.97 -2.33 18.60
C SER A 64 11.14 -3.26 19.50
N ASN A 65 11.55 -4.53 19.57
CA ASN A 65 10.74 -5.69 19.97
C ASN A 65 9.98 -5.65 21.31
N ASN A 66 10.11 -4.62 22.15
CA ASN A 66 9.68 -4.70 23.55
C ASN A 66 8.81 -3.53 24.08
N SER A 67 8.31 -2.60 23.26
CA SER A 67 7.40 -1.58 23.83
C SER A 67 6.41 -0.89 22.87
N SER A 68 6.65 -0.86 21.56
CA SER A 68 5.70 -0.27 20.60
C SER A 68 5.95 -0.83 19.20
N VAL A 69 5.54 -2.07 18.96
CA VAL A 69 5.53 -2.66 17.61
C VAL A 69 4.33 -2.07 16.88
N SER A 70 4.60 -1.33 15.79
CA SER A 70 3.58 -0.75 14.92
C SER A 70 3.76 -1.26 13.50
N VAL A 71 2.67 -1.47 12.79
CA VAL A 71 2.70 -1.85 11.37
C VAL A 71 2.67 -0.57 10.54
N LYS A 72 3.52 -0.48 9.52
CA LYS A 72 3.56 0.65 8.60
C LYS A 72 3.66 0.22 7.13
N ILE A 73 3.24 1.09 6.23
CA ILE A 73 3.52 0.98 4.80
C ILE A 73 4.57 2.01 4.40
N VAL A 74 5.56 1.56 3.62
CA VAL A 74 6.62 2.41 3.06
C VAL A 74 6.58 2.28 1.55
N ILE A 75 6.12 3.34 0.88
CA ILE A 75 5.92 3.35 -0.57
C ILE A 75 7.17 3.89 -1.29
N GLY A 76 8.04 4.63 -0.59
CA GLY A 76 9.26 5.16 -1.16
C GLY A 76 9.06 6.56 -1.74
N ASN A 77 9.93 6.93 -2.69
CA ASN A 77 10.19 8.33 -3.02
C ASN A 77 9.99 8.60 -4.50
N TYR A 78 9.03 9.47 -4.84
CA TYR A 78 8.58 9.70 -6.20
C TYR A 78 8.61 11.18 -6.60
N THR A 79 8.49 11.44 -7.91
CA THR A 79 8.42 12.81 -8.44
C THR A 79 6.97 13.21 -8.69
N THR A 80 6.73 14.51 -8.83
CA THR A 80 5.42 15.04 -9.23
C THR A 80 4.96 14.49 -10.58
N ASN A 81 3.65 14.50 -10.83
CA ASN A 81 3.01 14.02 -12.06
C ASN A 81 3.27 12.52 -12.35
N GLN A 82 3.16 11.69 -11.32
CA GLN A 82 3.32 10.24 -11.41
C GLN A 82 2.17 9.53 -10.71
N SER A 83 1.73 8.42 -11.28
CA SER A 83 0.81 7.47 -10.65
C SER A 83 1.55 6.15 -10.41
N ILE A 84 1.56 5.70 -9.17
CA ILE A 84 2.23 4.48 -8.74
C ILE A 84 1.20 3.58 -8.07
N TYR A 85 1.21 2.30 -8.40
CA TYR A 85 0.27 1.32 -7.87
C TYR A 85 1.02 0.09 -7.37
N TYR A 86 0.65 -0.35 -6.17
CA TYR A 86 1.03 -1.63 -5.60
C TYR A 86 -0.22 -2.48 -5.54
N SER A 87 -0.37 -3.43 -6.47
CA SER A 87 -1.55 -4.27 -6.58
C SER A 87 -1.80 -5.04 -5.29
N ALA A 88 -0.75 -5.46 -4.59
CA ALA A 88 -0.84 -6.09 -3.27
C ALA A 88 0.19 -5.46 -2.32
N ALA A 89 -0.02 -4.20 -1.94
CA ALA A 89 0.80 -3.53 -0.93
C ALA A 89 0.88 -4.37 0.36
N PHE A 90 -0.27 -4.91 0.77
CA PHE A 90 -0.40 -5.88 1.84
C PHE A 90 -1.69 -6.70 1.69
N GLY A 91 -1.81 -7.79 2.45
CA GLY A 91 -3.03 -8.56 2.63
C GLY A 91 -3.54 -8.46 4.06
N ILE A 92 -4.86 -8.58 4.22
CA ILE A 92 -5.53 -8.68 5.51
C ILE A 92 -6.03 -10.12 5.63
N VAL A 93 -5.65 -10.81 6.69
CA VAL A 93 -6.05 -12.18 6.98
C VAL A 93 -6.85 -12.20 8.29
N ASN A 94 -7.99 -12.86 8.25
CA ASN A 94 -8.80 -13.14 9.43
C ASN A 94 -8.29 -14.41 10.11
N GLU A 95 -7.89 -14.30 11.37
CA GLU A 95 -7.51 -15.44 12.21
C GLU A 95 -8.61 -15.78 13.25
N GLU A 96 -9.69 -14.99 13.28
CA GLU A 96 -10.84 -15.25 14.14
C GLU A 96 -11.58 -16.50 13.68
N LYS A 97 -12.12 -17.26 14.64
CA LYS A 97 -12.92 -18.47 14.35
C LYS A 97 -14.31 -18.17 13.77
N PHE A 98 -14.62 -16.91 13.52
CA PHE A 98 -15.88 -16.44 12.94
C PHE A 98 -15.59 -15.46 11.79
N PRO A 99 -16.52 -15.33 10.82
CA PRO A 99 -16.38 -14.36 9.74
C PRO A 99 -16.41 -12.92 10.25
N ILE A 100 -15.69 -12.04 9.56
CA ILE A 100 -15.63 -10.61 9.87
C ILE A 100 -15.89 -9.80 8.60
N LYS A 101 -16.48 -8.62 8.79
CA LYS A 101 -16.78 -7.66 7.73
C LYS A 101 -15.80 -6.51 7.80
N ILE A 102 -15.24 -6.12 6.66
CA ILE A 102 -14.56 -4.84 6.50
C ILE A 102 -15.60 -3.85 6.00
N THR A 103 -15.85 -2.78 6.76
CA THR A 103 -16.87 -1.80 6.40
C THR A 103 -16.28 -0.62 5.65
N HIS A 104 -15.22 -0.02 6.21
CA HIS A 104 -14.61 1.17 5.63
C HIS A 104 -13.14 1.31 6.02
N ILE A 105 -12.41 2.12 5.25
CA ILE A 105 -11.01 2.51 5.52
C ILE A 105 -10.94 4.02 5.47
N ASN A 106 -10.44 4.65 6.53
CA ASN A 106 -10.16 6.09 6.54
C ASN A 106 -8.68 6.35 6.78
N VAL A 107 -8.19 7.42 6.16
CA VAL A 107 -6.80 7.87 6.32
C VAL A 107 -6.79 9.25 6.97
N SER A 108 -6.05 9.38 8.06
CA SER A 108 -5.79 10.68 8.69
C SER A 108 -4.37 11.14 8.36
N SER A 109 -4.23 12.38 7.91
CA SER A 109 -2.95 13.00 7.59
C SER A 109 -3.02 14.50 7.85
N LEU A 110 -1.87 15.13 8.11
CA LEU A 110 -1.77 16.58 8.23
C LEU A 110 -1.72 17.29 6.86
N ASN A 111 -1.34 16.58 5.80
CA ASN A 111 -1.23 17.08 4.43
C ASN A 111 -2.08 16.21 3.48
N TYR A 112 -2.27 16.63 2.22
CA TYR A 112 -2.92 15.77 1.23
C TYR A 112 -2.16 14.46 1.08
N THR A 113 -2.89 13.35 0.98
CA THR A 113 -2.29 12.01 1.01
C THR A 113 -1.96 11.50 -0.38
N TYR A 114 -2.70 11.95 -1.40
CA TYR A 114 -2.67 11.42 -2.77
C TYR A 114 -2.88 9.91 -2.83
N ILE A 115 -3.36 9.31 -1.74
CA ILE A 115 -3.49 7.87 -1.58
C ILE A 115 -4.87 7.45 -2.02
N LYS A 116 -4.90 6.33 -2.73
CA LYS A 116 -6.10 5.57 -3.03
C LYS A 116 -5.91 4.16 -2.53
N ILE A 117 -6.97 3.59 -1.95
CA ILE A 117 -6.93 2.25 -1.33
C ILE A 117 -8.10 1.44 -1.88
N TRP A 118 -7.80 0.22 -2.35
CA TRP A 118 -8.81 -0.74 -2.79
C TRP A 118 -8.66 -2.05 -2.02
N LEU A 119 -9.77 -2.75 -1.84
CA LEU A 119 -9.81 -4.17 -1.49
C LEU A 119 -10.08 -4.98 -2.74
N HIS A 120 -9.40 -6.11 -2.91
CA HIS A 120 -9.65 -7.00 -4.03
C HIS A 120 -9.10 -8.41 -3.84
N GLY A 121 -9.53 -9.30 -4.73
CA GLY A 121 -9.18 -10.72 -4.68
C GLY A 121 -7.91 -11.11 -5.41
N ASP A 122 -7.52 -10.39 -6.46
CA ASP A 122 -6.46 -10.82 -7.39
C ASP A 122 -5.16 -10.06 -7.14
N ARG A 123 -4.16 -10.74 -6.56
CA ARG A 123 -2.90 -10.11 -6.12
C ARG A 123 -2.18 -9.33 -7.23
N ASP A 124 -2.26 -9.77 -8.48
CA ASP A 124 -1.54 -9.18 -9.62
C ASP A 124 -2.41 -8.23 -10.47
N ALA A 125 -3.72 -8.15 -10.19
CA ALA A 125 -4.60 -7.23 -10.90
C ALA A 125 -4.43 -5.79 -10.43
N ASN A 126 -4.60 -4.84 -11.35
CA ASN A 126 -4.73 -3.44 -10.98
C ASN A 126 -6.20 -3.13 -10.69
N ALA A 127 -6.55 -2.99 -9.40
CA ALA A 127 -7.90 -2.66 -8.96
C ALA A 127 -8.42 -1.28 -9.43
N ALA A 128 -7.54 -0.42 -9.95
CA ALA A 128 -7.95 0.84 -10.59
C ALA A 128 -8.44 0.64 -12.04
N ASP A 129 -8.18 -0.53 -12.63
CA ASP A 129 -8.66 -0.92 -13.96
C ASP A 129 -9.88 -1.85 -13.82
N ASN A 130 -11.05 -1.30 -14.10
CA ASN A 130 -12.33 -2.00 -14.01
C ASN A 130 -12.53 -3.08 -15.09
N THR A 131 -11.57 -3.24 -16.02
CA THR A 131 -11.62 -4.29 -17.04
C THR A 131 -10.92 -5.57 -16.60
N SER A 132 -9.94 -5.48 -15.68
CA SER A 132 -9.18 -6.63 -15.18
C SER A 132 -9.70 -7.19 -13.85
N ASP A 133 -10.34 -6.36 -13.01
CA ASP A 133 -10.86 -6.80 -11.72
C ASP A 133 -12.19 -6.13 -11.36
N ASN A 134 -13.27 -6.84 -11.68
CA ASN A 134 -14.64 -6.41 -11.40
C ASN A 134 -15.09 -6.62 -9.95
N SER A 135 -14.26 -7.26 -9.12
CA SER A 135 -14.54 -7.54 -7.71
C SER A 135 -13.88 -6.55 -6.75
N SER A 136 -13.03 -5.67 -7.30
CA SER A 136 -12.37 -4.61 -6.55
C SER A 136 -13.37 -3.62 -5.95
N VAL A 137 -13.03 -3.15 -4.75
CA VAL A 137 -13.82 -2.17 -4.00
C VAL A 137 -12.91 -1.01 -3.61
N LEU A 138 -13.16 0.17 -4.18
CA LEU A 138 -12.47 1.40 -3.78
C LEU A 138 -12.95 1.83 -2.39
N MET A 139 -12.01 1.94 -1.45
CA MET A 139 -12.29 2.26 -0.05
C MET A 139 -12.04 3.73 0.28
N TRP A 140 -11.00 4.30 -0.32
CA TRP A 140 -10.51 5.64 -0.02
C TRP A 140 -9.98 6.31 -1.28
N ASP A 141 -10.34 7.58 -1.48
CA ASP A 141 -9.83 8.43 -2.56
C ASP A 141 -9.43 9.81 -2.02
N ASN A 142 -8.14 9.97 -1.73
CA ASN A 142 -7.46 11.24 -1.47
C ASN A 142 -8.27 12.24 -0.59
N ASN A 143 -8.66 11.80 0.62
CA ASN A 143 -9.50 12.51 1.61
C ASN A 143 -11.02 12.30 1.51
N THR A 144 -11.47 11.46 0.59
CA THR A 144 -12.87 11.05 0.49
C THR A 144 -13.02 9.61 0.95
N LEU A 145 -13.88 9.41 1.94
CA LEU A 145 -14.36 8.08 2.29
C LEU A 145 -15.35 7.62 1.22
N VAL A 146 -15.06 6.51 0.54
CA VAL A 146 -15.90 6.02 -0.55
C VAL A 146 -16.99 5.07 -0.04
N ASN A 147 -16.65 4.20 0.92
CA ASN A 147 -17.60 3.33 1.60
C ASN A 147 -17.99 3.89 2.96
N ALA A 148 -19.29 4.08 3.18
CA ALA A 148 -19.83 4.57 4.44
C ALA A 148 -19.76 3.48 5.53
N SER A 149 -19.74 3.89 6.79
CA SER A 149 -19.60 2.99 7.94
C SER A 149 -20.74 1.97 8.11
N ASN A 150 -21.84 2.11 7.36
CA ASN A 150 -23.00 1.22 7.38
C ASN A 150 -23.06 0.24 6.19
N THR A 151 -22.02 0.18 5.36
CA THR A 151 -21.95 -0.74 4.22
C THR A 151 -20.81 -1.73 4.41
N THR A 152 -21.06 -3.01 4.08
CA THR A 152 -20.01 -4.03 4.02
C THR A 152 -19.27 -3.94 2.69
N ALA A 153 -17.96 -3.71 2.74
CA ALA A 153 -17.10 -3.69 1.57
C ALA A 153 -16.57 -5.08 1.21
N TRP A 154 -16.14 -5.85 2.21
CA TRP A 154 -15.63 -7.21 2.03
C TRP A 154 -15.95 -8.07 3.25
N ILE A 155 -16.16 -9.37 3.04
CA ILE A 155 -16.34 -10.34 4.12
C ILE A 155 -15.16 -11.29 4.09
N LEU A 156 -14.40 -11.35 5.17
CA LEU A 156 -13.39 -12.38 5.38
C LEU A 156 -14.06 -13.57 6.07
N ALA A 157 -13.92 -14.75 5.48
CA ALA A 157 -14.41 -15.97 6.09
C ALA A 157 -13.66 -16.27 7.40
N ALA A 158 -14.20 -17.18 8.21
CA ALA A 158 -13.57 -17.58 9.48
C ALA A 158 -12.17 -18.15 9.25
N GLY A 159 -11.19 -17.67 10.00
CA GLY A 159 -9.82 -18.19 10.08
C GLY A 159 -9.69 -19.47 10.91
N ASP A 160 -8.45 -19.93 11.07
CA ASP A 160 -8.08 -21.09 11.91
C ASP A 160 -7.02 -20.77 12.97
N ASN A 161 -6.59 -19.50 13.07
CA ASN A 161 -5.61 -19.02 14.03
C ASN A 161 -4.21 -19.64 13.80
N ASP A 162 -3.87 -19.94 12.55
CA ASP A 162 -2.53 -20.32 12.13
C ASP A 162 -1.80 -19.13 11.44
N PRO A 163 -0.80 -18.52 12.09
CA PRO A 163 -0.06 -17.41 11.50
C PRO A 163 0.84 -17.84 10.32
N GLY A 164 0.92 -19.13 10.02
CA GLY A 164 1.73 -19.74 8.98
C GLY A 164 1.12 -19.69 7.59
N ASP A 165 -0.20 -19.55 7.45
CA ASP A 165 -0.87 -19.63 6.15
C ASP A 165 -2.10 -18.72 6.05
N MET A 166 -2.79 -18.78 4.93
CA MET A 166 -4.11 -18.18 4.70
C MET A 166 -4.85 -19.11 3.73
N CYS A 167 -6.16 -18.96 3.58
CA CYS A 167 -6.98 -19.93 2.87
C CYS A 167 -7.91 -19.27 1.85
N TYR A 168 -7.82 -19.67 0.58
CA TYR A 168 -8.70 -19.13 -0.48
C TYR A 168 -10.12 -19.71 -0.43
N ASN A 169 -10.34 -20.84 0.24
CA ASN A 169 -11.67 -21.43 0.44
C ASN A 169 -11.73 -22.21 1.75
N VAL A 170 -12.29 -21.59 2.79
CA VAL A 170 -12.32 -22.15 4.14
C VAL A 170 -13.19 -23.41 4.27
N SER A 171 -14.03 -23.70 3.27
CA SER A 171 -14.80 -24.96 3.24
C SER A 171 -13.94 -26.17 2.87
N ASP A 172 -12.73 -25.96 2.34
CA ASP A 172 -11.76 -27.00 1.97
C ASP A 172 -10.39 -26.71 2.59
N ARG A 173 -10.33 -26.58 3.94
CA ARG A 173 -9.09 -26.26 4.67
C ARG A 173 -7.93 -27.21 4.38
N THR A 174 -8.21 -28.43 3.95
CA THR A 174 -7.17 -29.41 3.60
C THR A 174 -6.40 -29.04 2.33
N ASN A 175 -7.01 -28.35 1.37
CA ASN A 175 -6.39 -28.02 0.08
C ASN A 175 -6.35 -26.52 -0.23
N CYS A 176 -6.79 -25.67 0.70
CA CYS A 176 -6.86 -24.23 0.47
C CYS A 176 -5.67 -23.43 1.01
N SER A 177 -4.80 -24.06 1.80
CA SER A 177 -3.72 -23.38 2.53
C SER A 177 -2.68 -22.79 1.58
N ILE A 178 -2.44 -21.49 1.76
CA ILE A 178 -1.45 -20.68 1.07
C ILE A 178 -0.45 -20.24 2.12
N ASN A 179 0.78 -20.76 2.03
CA ASN A 179 1.83 -20.43 2.98
C ASN A 179 2.14 -18.92 3.00
N THR A 180 2.35 -18.41 4.21
CA THR A 180 2.82 -17.05 4.49
C THR A 180 4.19 -17.14 5.18
N THR A 181 5.24 -16.80 4.45
CA THR A 181 6.64 -16.95 4.94
C THR A 181 7.01 -15.75 5.80
N TRP A 182 7.90 -15.92 6.78
CA TRP A 182 8.46 -14.80 7.53
C TRP A 182 9.54 -14.06 6.72
N ASP A 183 9.44 -12.74 6.63
CA ASP A 183 10.45 -11.86 6.03
C ASP A 183 11.39 -11.33 7.12
N GLU A 184 12.67 -11.74 7.09
CA GLU A 184 13.66 -11.34 8.09
C GLU A 184 14.11 -9.88 7.97
N ILE A 185 13.79 -9.19 6.88
CA ILE A 185 14.18 -7.80 6.63
C ILE A 185 13.02 -6.87 6.96
N ALA A 186 11.82 -7.17 6.44
CA ALA A 186 10.62 -6.37 6.70
C ALA A 186 9.96 -6.70 8.05
N HIS A 187 10.33 -7.84 8.66
CA HIS A 187 9.79 -8.37 9.91
C HIS A 187 8.27 -8.57 9.87
N VAL A 188 7.75 -9.03 8.74
CA VAL A 188 6.33 -9.36 8.53
C VAL A 188 6.21 -10.72 7.85
N ARG A 189 5.07 -11.38 8.03
CA ARG A 189 4.68 -12.51 7.17
C ARG A 189 4.36 -11.99 5.77
N TYR A 190 4.60 -12.76 4.71
CA TYR A 190 4.28 -12.37 3.34
C TYR A 190 3.86 -13.57 2.47
N SER A 191 3.14 -13.30 1.38
CA SER A 191 2.88 -14.28 0.33
C SER A 191 3.04 -13.66 -1.06
N LEU A 192 3.46 -14.48 -2.02
CA LEU A 192 3.55 -14.14 -3.45
C LEU A 192 2.60 -15.01 -4.29
N ASN A 193 1.76 -15.81 -3.63
CA ASN A 193 0.83 -16.69 -4.32
C ASN A 193 -0.27 -15.86 -5.00
N ASN A 194 -0.58 -16.19 -6.26
CA ASN A 194 -1.56 -15.48 -7.07
C ASN A 194 -2.93 -16.18 -7.13
N THR A 195 -3.28 -16.94 -6.09
CA THR A 195 -4.62 -17.50 -5.96
C THR A 195 -5.57 -16.41 -5.49
N ASN A 196 -6.68 -16.26 -6.20
CA ASN A 196 -7.60 -15.16 -5.95
C ASN A 196 -8.41 -15.39 -4.67
N ALA A 197 -8.50 -14.34 -3.85
CA ALA A 197 -9.45 -14.32 -2.76
C ALA A 197 -10.86 -14.03 -3.28
N VAL A 198 -11.86 -14.58 -2.59
CA VAL A 198 -13.27 -14.37 -2.87
C VAL A 198 -13.97 -14.00 -1.57
N SER A 199 -14.69 -12.89 -1.59
CA SER A 199 -15.45 -12.40 -0.43
C SER A 199 -16.42 -13.47 0.09
N ASN A 200 -16.46 -13.62 1.42
CA ASN A 200 -17.23 -14.63 2.16
C ASN A 200 -16.78 -16.09 1.96
N ILE A 201 -15.68 -16.34 1.24
CA ILE A 201 -15.16 -17.69 0.97
C ILE A 201 -13.72 -17.82 1.45
N SER A 202 -12.89 -16.83 1.16
CA SER A 202 -11.51 -16.75 1.61
C SER A 202 -11.41 -16.04 2.96
N ASP A 203 -10.44 -16.42 3.79
CA ASP A 203 -10.14 -15.72 5.04
C ASP A 203 -9.19 -14.53 4.86
N PHE A 204 -8.81 -14.22 3.62
CA PHE A 204 -7.96 -13.09 3.30
C PHE A 204 -8.52 -12.19 2.19
N VAL A 205 -7.95 -10.99 2.07
CA VAL A 205 -8.16 -10.04 0.97
C VAL A 205 -6.87 -9.27 0.72
N TRP A 206 -6.61 -8.91 -0.55
CA TRP A 206 -5.49 -8.04 -0.90
C TRP A 206 -5.88 -6.58 -0.84
N VAL A 207 -4.92 -5.74 -0.47
CA VAL A 207 -5.06 -4.29 -0.43
C VAL A 207 -4.14 -3.68 -1.47
N GLN A 208 -4.75 -3.08 -2.48
CA GLN A 208 -4.01 -2.24 -3.42
C GLN A 208 -3.87 -0.83 -2.83
N VAL A 209 -2.66 -0.29 -2.93
CA VAL A 209 -2.40 1.12 -2.60
C VAL A 209 -1.88 1.83 -3.85
N GLY A 210 -2.60 2.86 -4.25
CA GLY A 210 -2.22 3.78 -5.32
C GLY A 210 -1.80 5.13 -4.76
N ILE A 211 -0.79 5.74 -5.38
CA ILE A 211 -0.36 7.11 -5.12
C ILE A 211 -0.44 7.90 -6.42
N GLU A 212 -1.30 8.89 -6.48
CA GLU A 212 -1.50 9.76 -7.65
C GLU A 212 -0.97 11.17 -7.37
N ILE A 213 0.30 11.38 -7.67
CA ILE A 213 0.99 12.64 -7.36
C ILE A 213 0.68 13.67 -8.45
N PRO A 214 0.01 14.78 -8.13
CA PRO A 214 -0.29 15.81 -9.12
C PRO A 214 0.98 16.50 -9.61
N HIS A 215 0.85 17.27 -10.69
CA HIS A 215 1.93 18.15 -11.16
C HIS A 215 2.33 19.20 -10.12
N ILE A 216 1.37 19.69 -9.33
CA ILE A 216 1.60 20.65 -8.24
C ILE A 216 1.14 19.98 -6.95
N VAL A 217 2.09 19.70 -6.06
CA VAL A 217 1.79 19.17 -4.73
C VAL A 217 1.63 20.30 -3.72
N ASP A 218 0.79 20.06 -2.71
CA ASP A 218 0.57 20.94 -1.56
C ASP A 218 1.83 21.12 -0.72
N LYS A 219 2.67 20.09 -0.65
CA LYS A 219 3.91 20.10 0.13
C LYS A 219 4.97 19.20 -0.48
N MET A 220 6.24 19.56 -0.29
CA MET A 220 7.39 18.69 -0.60
C MET A 220 7.87 17.94 0.65
N GLY A 221 8.44 16.75 0.47
CA GLY A 221 8.98 15.92 1.55
C GLY A 221 8.02 14.80 1.97
N ILE A 222 7.99 14.47 3.27
CA ILE A 222 7.24 13.31 3.78
C ILE A 222 5.75 13.64 3.91
N HIS A 223 4.93 12.82 3.24
CA HIS A 223 3.50 12.66 3.43
C HIS A 223 3.29 11.45 4.33
N ALA A 224 2.82 11.72 5.55
CA ALA A 224 2.61 10.69 6.55
C ALA A 224 1.25 10.80 7.21
N GLY A 225 0.75 9.66 7.64
CA GLY A 225 -0.56 9.56 8.26
C GLY A 225 -0.82 8.21 8.92
N THR A 226 -2.10 7.98 9.19
CA THR A 226 -2.58 6.76 9.84
C THR A 226 -3.76 6.22 9.05
N ILE A 227 -3.69 4.92 8.73
CA ILE A 227 -4.73 4.14 8.09
C ILE A 227 -5.49 3.40 9.19
N TRP A 228 -6.80 3.57 9.19
CA TRP A 228 -7.73 2.89 10.08
C TRP A 228 -8.61 1.98 9.24
N ILE A 229 -8.60 0.69 9.57
CA ILE A 229 -9.43 -0.32 8.91
C ILE A 229 -10.49 -0.73 9.94
N HIS A 230 -11.75 -0.62 9.55
CA HIS A 230 -12.87 -0.87 10.46
C HIS A 230 -13.47 -2.24 10.17
N PHE A 231 -13.57 -3.01 11.25
CA PHE A 231 -14.07 -4.37 11.24
C PHE A 231 -15.35 -4.46 12.06
N GLU A 232 -16.29 -5.30 11.61
CA GLU A 232 -17.51 -5.65 12.33
C GLU A 232 -17.68 -7.17 12.30
N SER A 233 -18.16 -7.76 13.39
CA SER A 233 -18.60 -9.16 13.41
C SER A 233 -20.06 -9.22 13.82
N ASP A 234 -20.79 -10.17 13.24
CA ASP A 234 -22.20 -10.43 13.59
C ASP A 234 -22.35 -11.35 14.81
N TYR A 235 -21.33 -11.41 15.68
CA TYR A 235 -21.36 -12.33 16.81
C TYR A 235 -21.98 -11.63 18.04
N ASP A 236 -23.26 -11.95 18.29
CA ASP A 236 -23.93 -11.83 19.60
C ASP A 236 -23.46 -12.94 20.57
#